data_AF-A0A3D0QKH8-F1
#
_entry.id   AF-A0A3D0QKH8-F1
#
_cell.length_a   1.000
_cell.length_b   1.000
_cell.length_c   1.000
_cell.angle_alpha   90.00
_cell.angle_beta   90.00
_cell.angle_gamma   90.00
#
_symmetry.space_group_name_H-M   'P 1'
#
loop_
_entity.id
_entity.type
_entity.pdbx_description
1 polymer ?
#
loop_
_entity_poly.entity_id
_entity_poly.type
_entity_poly.pdbx_seq_one_letter_code
_entity_poly.pdbx_strand_id
1 'polypeptide(L)' 'SASRLKPEPRPGGEDWPKYMHEFHTSDTELGALAAKTNPKVLVLTHIIRMGASDEELIAGVRKGGFKGRIVVGHDLDRVR' A
#
# COMPACT_ATOMS: atom_id res chain seq x y z
N SER A 1 3.21 1.60 4.95
CA SER A 1 3.51 0.26 4.43
C SER A 1 3.05 -0.77 5.45
N ALA A 2 2.51 -1.91 4.99
CA ALA A 2 2.10 -2.98 5.89
C ALA A 2 3.25 -3.53 6.76
N SER A 3 4.50 -3.35 6.31
CA SER A 3 5.70 -3.67 7.10
C SER A 3 5.83 -2.89 8.41
N ARG A 4 5.13 -1.77 8.55
CA ARG A 4 5.17 -0.89 9.74
C ARG A 4 3.93 -1.05 10.63
N LEU A 5 3.02 -1.95 10.29
CA LEU A 5 1.78 -2.15 11.03
C LEU A 5 2.08 -2.71 12.41
N LYS A 6 1.57 -2.03 13.44
CA LYS A 6 1.73 -2.39 14.85
C LYS A 6 0.59 -1.78 15.67
N PRO A 7 0.28 -2.30 16.87
CA PRO A 7 -0.63 -1.63 17.78
C PRO A 7 -0.26 -0.16 18.04
N GLU A 8 -1.26 0.67 18.26
CA GLU A 8 -1.09 2.12 18.50
C GLU A 8 -1.33 2.50 19.97
N PRO A 9 -0.61 3.49 20.53
CA PRO A 9 -0.79 3.92 21.92
C PRO A 9 -1.99 4.86 22.07
N ARG A 10 -3.20 4.34 21.81
CA ARG A 10 -4.49 5.03 21.95
C ARG A 10 -5.59 4.02 22.32
N PRO A 11 -6.73 4.45 22.88
CA PRO A 11 -7.87 3.55 23.11
C PRO A 11 -8.25 2.78 21.82
N GLY A 12 -8.36 1.46 21.91
CA GLY A 12 -8.65 0.56 20.77
C GLY A 12 -7.48 0.37 19.80
N GLY A 13 -6.27 0.84 20.15
CA GLY A 13 -5.09 0.74 19.29
C GLY A 13 -4.53 -0.67 19.18
N GLU A 14 -4.88 -1.58 20.10
CA GLU A 14 -4.61 -3.01 20.05
C GLU A 14 -5.30 -3.71 18.88
N ASP A 15 -6.49 -3.26 18.48
CA ASP A 15 -7.27 -3.81 17.37
C ASP A 15 -6.82 -3.26 16.00
N TRP A 16 -5.95 -2.25 15.99
CA TRP A 16 -5.52 -1.57 14.77
C TRP A 16 -4.94 -2.53 13.70
N PRO A 17 -4.02 -3.46 14.03
CA PRO A 17 -3.53 -4.43 13.05
C PRO A 17 -4.63 -5.30 12.44
N LYS A 18 -5.60 -5.73 13.26
CA LYS A 18 -6.73 -6.56 12.81
C LYS A 18 -7.62 -5.75 11.85
N TYR A 19 -7.99 -4.53 12.24
CA TYR A 19 -8.77 -3.63 11.41
C TYR A 19 -8.08 -3.37 10.05
N MET A 20 -6.77 -3.12 10.06
CA MET A 20 -6.02 -2.90 8.82
C MET A 20 -6.01 -4.12 7.91
N HIS A 21 -5.92 -5.34 8.47
CA HIS A 21 -5.97 -6.57 7.68
C HIS A 21 -7.37 -6.87 7.11
N GLU A 22 -8.43 -6.60 7.89
CA GLU A 22 -9.81 -6.92 7.49
C GLU A 22 -10.40 -5.90 6.51
N PHE A 23 -9.99 -4.64 6.59
CA PHE A 23 -10.67 -3.54 5.89
C PHE A 23 -9.78 -2.78 4.90
N HIS A 24 -8.48 -3.07 4.82
CA HIS A 24 -7.57 -2.43 3.88
C HIS A 24 -6.76 -3.46 3.09
N THR A 25 -6.30 -3.05 1.90
CA THR A 25 -5.36 -3.85 1.10
C THR A 25 -3.95 -3.40 1.38
N SER A 26 -3.07 -4.31 1.78
CA SER A 26 -1.65 -4.01 1.92
C SER A 26 -0.97 -3.72 0.57
N ASP A 27 0.16 -3.04 0.60
CA ASP A 27 1.01 -2.83 -0.58
C ASP A 27 1.44 -4.16 -1.23
N THR A 28 1.72 -5.18 -0.42
CA THR A 28 2.09 -6.53 -0.91
C THR A 28 0.90 -7.24 -1.59
N GLU A 29 -0.29 -7.20 -0.98
CA GLU A 29 -1.51 -7.78 -1.57
C GLU A 29 -1.89 -7.07 -2.87
N LEU A 30 -1.81 -5.74 -2.90
CA LEU A 30 -2.04 -4.95 -4.11
C LEU A 30 -1.03 -5.31 -5.21
N GLY A 31 0.24 -5.50 -4.85
CA GLY A 31 1.26 -5.99 -5.77
C GLY A 31 0.93 -7.36 -6.35
N ALA A 32 0.43 -8.30 -5.54
CA ALA A 32 0.01 -9.61 -6.01
C ALA A 32 -1.21 -9.53 -6.94
N LEU A 33 -2.16 -8.65 -6.65
CA LEU A 33 -3.31 -8.41 -7.52
C LEU A 33 -2.88 -7.80 -8.86
N ALA A 34 -2.03 -6.77 -8.83
CA ALA A 34 -1.53 -6.11 -10.03
C ALA A 34 -0.64 -7.03 -10.88
N ALA A 35 0.12 -7.94 -10.27
CA ALA A 35 0.88 -8.95 -11.01
C ALA A 35 -0.04 -9.90 -11.81
N LYS A 36 -1.21 -10.24 -11.27
CA LYS A 36 -2.21 -11.09 -11.94
C LYS A 36 -2.93 -10.36 -13.08
N THR A 37 -3.28 -9.09 -12.88
CA THR A 37 -4.06 -8.31 -13.87
C THR A 37 -3.19 -7.57 -14.89
N ASN A 38 -1.90 -7.40 -14.59
CA ASN A 38 -0.87 -6.77 -15.43
C ASN A 38 -1.29 -5.42 -16.07
N PRO A 39 -1.66 -4.41 -15.27
CA PRO A 39 -2.02 -3.10 -15.79
C PRO A 39 -0.79 -2.39 -16.36
N LYS A 40 -1.02 -1.49 -17.34
CA LYS A 40 0.05 -0.63 -17.90
C LYS A 40 0.65 0.30 -16.83
N VAL A 41 -0.18 0.83 -15.94
CA VAL A 41 0.22 1.68 -14.82
C VAL A 41 -0.61 1.30 -13.59
N LEU A 42 0.04 1.18 -12.43
CA LEU A 42 -0.59 1.07 -11.13
C LEU A 42 -0.42 2.37 -10.36
N VAL A 43 -1.52 3.00 -9.97
CA VAL A 43 -1.52 4.23 -9.16
C VAL A 43 -1.91 3.88 -7.72
N LEU A 44 -1.05 4.19 -6.75
CA LEU A 44 -1.31 4.00 -5.33
C LEU A 44 -2.05 5.22 -4.78
N THR A 45 -3.19 5.00 -4.12
CA THR A 45 -4.02 6.06 -3.51
C THR A 45 -4.69 5.54 -2.23
N HIS A 46 -5.39 6.40 -1.50
CA HIS A 46 -6.03 6.11 -0.21
C HIS A 46 -5.04 5.49 0.79
N ILE A 47 -3.90 6.15 0.97
CA ILE A 47 -2.73 5.57 1.62
C ILE A 47 -2.71 5.88 3.12
N ILE A 48 -2.73 4.83 3.93
CA ILE A 48 -2.38 4.89 5.35
C ILE A 48 -0.87 4.60 5.47
N ARG A 49 -0.07 5.66 5.58
CA ARG A 49 1.39 5.56 5.47
C ARG A 49 2.05 4.86 6.65
N MET A 50 1.56 5.05 7.88
CA MET A 50 2.24 4.61 9.11
C MET A 50 3.72 5.04 9.14
N GLY A 51 4.01 6.25 8.64
CA GLY A 51 5.37 6.78 8.49
C GLY A 51 6.20 6.21 7.34
N ALA A 52 5.62 5.40 6.44
CA ALA A 52 6.34 4.88 5.28
C ALA A 52 6.56 5.95 4.19
N SER A 53 7.73 5.91 3.56
CA SER A 53 8.03 6.66 2.35
C SER A 53 7.37 6.04 1.10
N ASP A 54 7.42 6.76 -0.02
CA ASP A 54 6.93 6.28 -1.31
C ASP A 54 7.72 5.05 -1.79
N GLU A 55 9.04 5.06 -1.57
CA GLU A 55 9.93 3.96 -1.91
C GLU A 55 9.58 2.69 -1.14
N GLU A 56 9.20 2.82 0.13
CA GLU A 56 8.78 1.69 0.95
C GLU A 56 7.45 1.09 0.47
N LEU A 57 6.49 1.93 0.07
CA LEU A 57 5.23 1.46 -0.51
C LEU A 57 5.45 0.76 -1.86
N ILE A 58 6.27 1.35 -2.73
CA ILE A 58 6.67 0.76 -4.00
C ILE A 58 7.37 -0.57 -3.77
N ALA A 59 8.29 -0.65 -2.80
CA ALA A 59 8.98 -1.88 -2.44
C ALA A 59 7.99 -2.97 -1.97
N GLY A 60 6.96 -2.62 -1.20
CA GLY A 60 5.87 -3.54 -0.84
C GLY A 60 5.14 -4.10 -2.06
N VAL A 61 4.75 -3.23 -2.99
CA VAL A 61 4.13 -3.63 -4.27
C VAL A 61 5.07 -4.53 -5.09
N ARG A 62 6.36 -4.23 -5.14
CA ARG A 62 7.38 -5.07 -5.80
C ARG A 62 7.49 -6.45 -5.15
N LYS A 63 7.44 -6.54 -3.81
CA LYS A 63 7.43 -7.82 -3.08
C LYS A 63 6.20 -8.68 -3.44
N GLY A 64 5.06 -8.04 -3.72
CA GLY A 64 3.87 -8.72 -4.25
C GLY A 64 4.01 -9.25 -5.69
N GLY A 65 5.08 -8.88 -6.40
CA GLY A 65 5.44 -9.42 -7.70
C GLY A 65 5.12 -8.53 -8.90
N PHE A 66 4.47 -7.37 -8.72
CA PHE A 66 4.18 -6.46 -9.83
C PHE A 66 5.45 -5.75 -10.31
N LYS A 67 5.80 -5.94 -11.59
CA LYS A 67 7.01 -5.38 -12.23
C LYS A 67 6.74 -4.16 -13.13
N GLY A 68 5.48 -3.79 -13.35
CA GLY A 68 5.11 -2.65 -14.21
C GLY A 68 5.38 -1.28 -13.60
N ARG A 69 4.89 -0.22 -14.26
CA ARG A 69 5.02 1.17 -13.82
C ARG A 69 4.13 1.41 -12.59
N ILE A 70 4.73 1.91 -11.51
CA ILE A 70 4.04 2.25 -10.27
C ILE A 70 4.15 3.77 -10.07
N VAL A 71 3.05 4.41 -9.71
CA VAL A 71 2.99 5.83 -9.36
C VAL A 71 2.35 5.95 -7.99
N VAL A 72 2.95 6.71 -7.08
CA VAL A 72 2.27 7.12 -5.85
C VAL A 72 1.50 8.40 -6.17
N GLY A 73 0.18 8.37 -6.00
CA GLY A 73 -0.67 9.50 -6.34
C GLY A 73 -0.54 10.61 -5.30
N HIS A 74 -0.34 11.84 -5.78
CA HIS A 74 -0.47 13.07 -5.01
C HIS A 74 -1.68 13.87 -5.52
N ASP A 75 -2.19 14.75 -4.67
CA ASP A 75 -3.31 15.61 -5.04
C ASP A 75 -2.98 16.38 -6.32
N LEU A 76 -3.92 16.36 -7.27
CA LEU A 76 -3.83 17.01 -8.58
C LEU A 76 -2.80 16.42 -9.56
N ASP A 77 -2.19 15.27 -9.25
CA ASP A 77 -1.32 14.57 -10.20
C ASP A 77 -2.05 14.14 -11.47
N ARG A 78 -1.31 14.10 -12.58
CA ARG A 78 -1.79 13.58 -13.87
C ARG A 78 -0.88 12.45 -14.35
N VAL A 79 -1.42 11.26 -14.48
CA VAL A 79 -0.73 10.12 -15.10
C VAL A 79 -0.94 10.20 -16.62
N ARG A 80 0.16 10.39 -17.34
CA ARG A 80 0.21 10.34 -18.81
C ARG A 80 0.85 9.02 -19.27
#